data_AF-A0A3A3DC92-F1
#
_entry.id   AF-A0A3A3DC92-F1
#
_cell.length_a   1.000
_cell.length_b   1.000
_cell.length_c   1.000
_cell.angle_alpha   90.00
_cell.angle_beta   90.00
_cell.angle_gamma   90.00
#
_symmetry.space_group_name_H-M   'P 1'
#
loop_
_entity.id
_entity.type
_entity.pdbx_description
1 polymer ?
#
loop_
_entity_poly.entity_id
_entity_poly.type
_entity_poly.pdbx_seq_one_letter_code
_entity_poly.pdbx_strand_id
1 'polypeptide(L)'
;MKFIDGIAILGALAWAPHLITLIKNHFTKPKVRIITSRSAELGFTSMGPILNLHLAFSVEYKDIVVSDLKIRLKHESGEERVFEWQGIKQNVGKMTTPDAGSMPFEKEQSVLAIKLNQTQIEERFIRFQDVAFIASKKEYENTAVKKIAYLKAENKYNAEDFLREQEMTELYNFNKHSFPWKEGEYTASIEVQSPEKFILADNIRNFSLSPVDIEELSKNRDVLEADYKRLLVGQKEGDPDIVWQWRSPALVKT
;
A
#
# COMPACT_ATOMS: atom_id res chain seq x y z
N MET A 1 -10.97 57.50 31.93
CA MET A 1 -10.84 56.03 31.91
C MET A 1 -10.38 55.60 33.29
N LYS A 2 -11.17 54.78 33.99
CA LYS A 2 -10.82 54.34 35.34
C LYS A 2 -9.72 53.28 35.22
N PHE A 3 -8.82 53.22 36.20
CA PHE A 3 -7.72 52.24 36.26
C PHE A 3 -8.20 50.79 36.00
N ILE A 4 -9.45 50.51 36.41
CA ILE A 4 -10.18 49.25 36.22
C ILE A 4 -10.45 48.95 34.73
N ASP A 5 -10.76 49.96 33.91
CA ASP A 5 -10.98 49.81 32.46
C ASP A 5 -9.68 49.43 31.74
N GLY A 6 -8.54 49.98 32.19
CA GLY A 6 -7.21 49.63 31.67
C GLY A 6 -6.80 48.18 31.99
N ILE A 7 -7.10 47.72 33.21
CA ILE A 7 -6.86 46.33 33.63
C ILE A 7 -7.75 45.35 32.85
N ALA A 8 -9.00 45.70 32.59
CA ALA A 8 -9.91 44.89 31.78
C ALA A 8 -9.44 44.77 30.31
N ILE A 9 -8.93 45.84 29.72
CA ILE A 9 -8.35 45.83 28.36
C ILE A 9 -7.08 44.97 28.30
N LEU A 10 -6.20 45.07 29.30
CA LEU A 10 -4.99 44.24 29.39
C LEU A 10 -5.34 42.75 29.59
N GLY A 11 -6.35 42.45 30.40
CA GLY A 11 -6.86 41.09 30.58
C GLY A 11 -7.45 40.51 29.30
N ALA A 12 -8.23 41.29 28.53
CA ALA A 12 -8.75 40.87 27.24
C ALA A 12 -7.64 40.65 26.19
N LEU A 13 -6.62 41.53 26.17
CA LEU A 13 -5.45 41.40 25.29
C LEU A 13 -4.59 40.18 25.63
N ALA A 14 -4.57 39.71 26.89
CA ALA A 14 -3.85 38.50 27.27
C ALA A 14 -4.37 37.24 26.55
N TRP A 15 -5.66 37.21 26.17
CA TRP A 15 -6.27 36.12 25.41
C TRP A 15 -6.16 36.30 23.90
N ALA A 16 -5.88 37.52 23.41
CA ALA A 16 -5.82 37.81 21.99
C ALA A 16 -4.82 36.93 21.21
N PRO A 17 -3.58 36.68 21.69
CA PRO A 17 -2.67 35.76 21.01
C PRO A 17 -3.24 34.35 20.86
N HIS A 18 -3.93 33.84 21.90
CA HIS A 18 -4.52 32.51 21.87
C HIS A 18 -5.70 32.42 20.89
N LEU A 19 -6.62 33.39 20.93
CA LEU A 19 -7.73 33.50 19.98
C LEU A 19 -7.25 33.64 18.53
N ILE A 20 -6.26 34.50 18.28
CA ILE A 20 -5.64 34.66 16.96
C ILE A 20 -5.03 33.34 16.49
N THR A 21 -4.35 32.61 17.38
CA THR A 21 -3.75 31.30 17.05
C THR A 21 -4.82 30.26 16.73
N LEU A 22 -5.92 30.22 17.47
CA LEU A 22 -7.05 29.32 17.20
C LEU A 22 -7.70 29.62 15.85
N ILE A 23 -7.98 30.90 15.57
CA ILE A 23 -8.55 31.35 14.30
C ILE A 23 -7.59 31.01 13.16
N LYS A 24 -6.31 31.38 13.29
CA LYS A 24 -5.29 31.07 12.29
C LYS A 24 -5.21 29.57 12.02
N ASN A 25 -5.09 28.75 13.06
CA ASN A 25 -5.03 27.29 12.94
C ASN A 25 -6.29 26.69 12.31
N HIS A 26 -7.46 27.33 12.49
CA HIS A 26 -8.69 26.91 11.83
C HIS A 26 -8.64 27.16 10.31
N PHE A 27 -8.12 28.32 9.89
CA PHE A 27 -8.03 28.70 8.47
C PHE A 27 -6.79 28.15 7.75
N THR A 28 -5.74 27.78 8.49
CA THR A 28 -4.48 27.22 7.93
C THR A 28 -4.36 25.72 8.20
N LYS A 29 -5.47 25.00 8.34
CA LYS A 29 -5.42 23.53 8.43
C LYS A 29 -4.81 22.98 7.15
N PRO A 30 -3.83 22.05 7.23
CA PRO A 30 -3.30 21.40 6.05
C PRO A 30 -4.43 20.78 5.23
N LYS A 31 -4.37 20.93 3.91
CA LYS A 31 -5.27 20.26 2.98
C LYS A 31 -4.44 19.43 2.03
N VAL A 32 -4.64 18.12 2.08
CA VAL A 32 -3.95 17.14 1.24
C VAL A 32 -4.90 16.73 0.14
N ARG A 33 -4.48 16.92 -1.11
CA ARG A 33 -5.19 16.45 -2.29
C ARG A 33 -4.46 15.26 -2.88
N ILE A 34 -5.18 14.18 -3.13
CA ILE A 34 -4.63 12.98 -3.78
C ILE A 34 -4.84 13.07 -5.28
N ILE A 35 -3.74 12.90 -6.01
CA ILE A 35 -3.71 12.80 -7.47
C ILE A 35 -3.30 11.35 -7.77
N THR A 36 -4.10 10.66 -8.59
CA THR A 36 -3.86 9.26 -8.97
C THR A 36 -3.44 9.20 -10.43
N SER A 37 -2.67 8.18 -10.81
CA SER A 37 -2.56 7.76 -12.21
C SER A 37 -3.93 7.44 -12.80
N ARG A 38 -3.96 7.34 -14.14
CA ARG A 38 -5.16 6.95 -14.90
C ARG A 38 -5.55 5.49 -14.69
N SER A 39 -4.63 4.64 -14.26
CA SER A 39 -4.85 3.22 -14.05
C SER A 39 -4.30 2.78 -12.70
N ALA A 40 -4.94 1.78 -12.11
CA ALA A 40 -4.37 1.00 -11.02
C ALA A 40 -3.51 -0.14 -11.58
N GLU A 41 -2.80 -0.86 -10.71
CA GLU A 41 -2.18 -2.14 -11.05
C GLU A 41 -2.65 -3.18 -10.03
N LEU A 42 -3.43 -4.14 -10.51
CA LEU A 42 -4.05 -5.21 -9.75
C LEU A 42 -3.33 -6.52 -10.04
N GLY A 43 -3.07 -7.26 -8.98
CA GLY A 43 -2.45 -8.57 -9.08
C GLY A 43 -2.88 -9.51 -7.97
N PHE A 44 -2.45 -10.75 -8.12
CA PHE A 44 -2.59 -11.77 -7.11
C PHE A 44 -1.35 -12.64 -7.16
N THR A 45 -0.53 -12.63 -6.11
CA THR A 45 0.76 -13.35 -6.07
C THR A 45 0.86 -14.23 -4.83
N SER A 46 2.03 -14.83 -4.58
CA SER A 46 2.30 -15.50 -3.30
C SER A 46 2.20 -14.58 -2.09
N MET A 47 2.39 -13.27 -2.29
CA MET A 47 2.17 -12.21 -1.30
C MET A 47 0.69 -11.85 -1.11
N GLY A 48 -0.20 -12.42 -1.94
CA GLY A 48 -1.64 -12.25 -1.85
C GLY A 48 -2.22 -11.24 -2.83
N PRO A 49 -3.41 -10.72 -2.53
CA PRO A 49 -4.02 -9.59 -3.22
C PRO A 49 -3.13 -8.36 -3.27
N ILE A 50 -2.91 -7.79 -4.46
CA ILE A 50 -2.13 -6.57 -4.64
C ILE A 50 -2.97 -5.51 -5.36
N LEU A 51 -2.95 -4.31 -4.82
CA LEU A 51 -3.50 -3.10 -5.44
C LEU A 51 -2.44 -2.01 -5.39
N ASN A 52 -1.68 -1.84 -6.45
CA ASN A 52 -0.65 -0.81 -6.55
C ASN A 52 -1.26 0.45 -7.18
N LEU A 53 -0.93 1.61 -6.61
CA LEU A 53 -1.33 2.91 -7.13
C LEU A 53 -0.11 3.82 -7.30
N HIS A 54 -0.08 4.54 -8.41
CA HIS A 54 0.84 5.66 -8.59
C HIS A 54 0.15 6.93 -8.11
N LEU A 55 0.65 7.48 -7.00
CA LEU A 55 0.04 8.59 -6.28
C LEU A 55 0.97 9.80 -6.27
N ALA A 56 0.38 10.97 -6.48
CA ALA A 56 0.99 12.25 -6.16
C ALA A 56 0.15 12.96 -5.09
N PHE A 57 0.85 13.67 -4.21
CA PHE A 57 0.21 14.44 -3.15
C PHE A 57 0.47 15.91 -3.37
N SER A 58 -0.59 16.72 -3.33
CA SER A 58 -0.50 18.17 -3.31
C SER A 58 -0.96 18.66 -1.94
N VAL A 59 -0.12 19.43 -1.27
CA VAL A 59 -0.41 19.94 0.08
C VAL A 59 -0.57 21.45 0.04
N GLU A 60 -1.68 21.95 0.57
CA GLU A 60 -1.94 23.37 0.77
C GLU A 60 -1.74 23.75 2.25
N TYR A 61 -1.43 25.02 2.48
CA TYR A 61 -1.25 25.68 3.78
C TYR A 61 -0.01 25.30 4.61
N LYS A 62 0.27 24.01 4.82
CA LYS A 62 1.36 23.58 5.70
C LYS A 62 1.78 22.13 5.40
N ASP A 63 3.08 21.85 5.46
CA ASP A 63 3.64 20.50 5.44
C ASP A 63 2.95 19.56 6.45
N ILE A 64 2.89 18.28 6.11
CA ILE A 64 2.28 17.25 6.96
C ILE A 64 3.07 15.94 6.92
N VAL A 65 3.09 15.23 8.04
CA VAL A 65 3.62 13.86 8.11
C VAL A 65 2.46 12.87 8.04
N VAL A 66 2.47 12.00 7.04
CA VAL A 66 1.54 10.88 6.92
C VAL A 66 2.18 9.67 7.58
N SER A 67 1.50 9.11 8.57
CA SER A 67 1.95 7.93 9.31
C SER A 67 1.40 6.62 8.76
N ASP A 68 0.31 6.69 8.00
CA ASP A 68 -0.33 5.50 7.45
C ASP A 68 -1.15 5.85 6.20
N LEU A 69 -1.22 4.91 5.26
CA LEU A 69 -1.95 5.03 4.01
C LEU A 69 -2.64 3.70 3.70
N LYS A 70 -3.97 3.79 3.57
CA LYS A 70 -4.85 2.65 3.34
C LYS A 70 -5.74 2.89 2.12
N ILE A 71 -6.18 1.81 1.49
CA ILE A 71 -7.23 1.82 0.49
C ILE A 71 -8.35 0.91 1.00
N ARG A 72 -9.50 1.50 1.30
CA ARG A 72 -10.73 0.74 1.51
C ARG A 72 -11.36 0.49 0.15
N LEU A 73 -11.34 -0.76 -0.27
CA LEU A 73 -11.91 -1.20 -1.53
C LEU A 73 -13.28 -1.82 -1.26
N LYS A 74 -14.30 -1.34 -1.97
CA LYS A 74 -15.67 -1.85 -1.90
C LYS A 74 -16.10 -2.35 -3.27
N HIS A 75 -16.54 -3.59 -3.34
CA HIS A 75 -17.16 -4.16 -4.54
C HIS A 75 -18.66 -3.86 -4.57
N GLU A 76 -19.28 -3.82 -5.75
CA GLU A 76 -20.73 -3.64 -5.93
C GLU A 76 -21.58 -4.66 -5.17
N SER A 77 -21.07 -5.87 -4.93
CA SER A 77 -21.75 -6.88 -4.09
C SER A 77 -21.79 -6.54 -2.61
N GLY A 78 -21.14 -5.44 -2.19
CA GLY A 78 -21.01 -5.02 -0.79
C GLY A 78 -19.81 -5.63 -0.05
N GLU A 79 -18.96 -6.42 -0.70
CA GLU A 79 -17.72 -6.92 -0.10
C GLU A 79 -16.74 -5.75 0.08
N GLU A 80 -16.15 -5.66 1.28
CA GLU A 80 -15.16 -4.64 1.61
C GLU A 80 -13.84 -5.29 1.99
N ARG A 81 -12.75 -4.71 1.49
CA ARG A 81 -11.37 -5.09 1.83
C ARG A 81 -10.54 -3.87 2.12
N VAL A 82 -9.54 -4.03 2.98
CA VAL A 82 -8.61 -2.95 3.33
C VAL A 82 -7.22 -3.36 2.90
N PHE A 83 -6.64 -2.53 2.03
CA PHE A 83 -5.26 -2.66 1.60
C PHE A 83 -4.42 -1.60 2.31
N GLU A 84 -3.28 -2.01 2.87
CA GLU A 84 -2.36 -1.11 3.58
C GLU A 84 -1.03 -1.06 2.83
N TRP A 85 -0.40 0.11 2.83
CA TRP A 85 0.89 0.30 2.17
C TRP A 85 1.96 -0.64 2.77
N GLN A 86 2.74 -1.30 1.92
CA GLN A 86 3.83 -2.18 2.36
C GLN A 86 5.20 -1.64 1.94
N GLY A 87 5.23 -0.80 0.90
CA GLY A 87 6.45 -0.19 0.41
C GLY A 87 6.17 0.95 -0.54
N ILE A 88 7.12 1.89 -0.60
CA ILE A 88 7.11 2.98 -1.57
C ILE A 88 8.36 2.86 -2.42
N LYS A 89 8.16 2.96 -3.72
CA LYS A 89 9.21 3.20 -4.69
C LYS A 89 9.18 4.67 -5.08
N GLN A 90 10.31 5.34 -4.87
CA GLN A 90 10.53 6.72 -5.29
C GLN A 90 11.61 6.74 -6.36
N ASN A 91 11.32 7.41 -7.48
CA ASN A 91 12.32 7.69 -8.49
C ASN A 91 13.19 8.86 -7.99
N VAL A 92 14.47 8.61 -7.71
CA VAL A 92 15.36 9.59 -7.09
C VAL A 92 16.23 10.32 -8.12
N GLY A 93 16.14 9.93 -9.40
CA GLY A 93 16.88 10.56 -10.50
C GLY A 93 17.28 9.56 -11.58
N LYS A 94 18.15 10.00 -12.49
CA LYS A 94 18.77 9.13 -13.50
C LYS A 94 20.27 9.06 -13.26
N MET A 95 20.82 7.85 -13.20
CA MET A 95 22.26 7.61 -13.18
C MET A 95 22.74 7.41 -14.62
N THR A 96 23.65 8.26 -15.08
CA THR A 96 24.33 8.10 -16.38
C THR A 96 25.60 7.29 -16.17
N THR A 97 25.61 6.06 -16.65
CA THR A 97 26.84 5.25 -16.74
C THR A 97 27.46 5.40 -18.13
N PRO A 98 28.80 5.50 -18.26
CA PRO A 98 29.47 5.71 -19.55
C PRO A 98 29.10 4.70 -20.64
N ASP A 99 28.79 3.46 -20.26
CA ASP A 99 28.63 2.34 -21.21
C ASP A 99 27.18 1.90 -21.48
N ALA A 100 26.18 2.41 -20.75
CA ALA A 100 24.81 1.86 -20.81
C ALA A 100 23.67 2.90 -20.84
N GLY A 101 23.99 4.19 -21.04
CA GLY A 101 23.00 5.27 -21.07
C GLY A 101 22.44 5.63 -19.69
N SER A 102 21.35 6.39 -19.69
CA SER A 102 20.73 6.97 -18.49
C SER A 102 19.74 5.96 -17.88
N MET A 103 20.09 5.35 -16.75
CA MET A 103 19.20 4.43 -16.03
C MET A 103 18.46 5.15 -14.88
N PRO A 104 17.14 4.95 -14.71
CA PRO A 104 16.43 5.49 -13.55
C PRO A 104 16.94 4.83 -12.27
N PHE A 105 17.29 5.64 -11.28
CA PHE A 105 17.68 5.18 -9.95
C PHE A 105 16.43 5.17 -9.06
N GLU A 106 15.94 3.98 -8.73
CA GLU A 106 14.78 3.77 -7.84
C GLU A 106 15.26 3.41 -6.44
N LYS A 107 14.69 4.05 -5.42
CA LYS A 107 14.87 3.64 -4.01
C LYS A 107 13.58 2.99 -3.52
N GLU A 108 13.67 1.72 -3.16
CA GLU A 108 12.59 0.97 -2.50
C GLU A 108 12.82 1.02 -0.98
N GLN A 109 11.83 1.46 -0.22
CA GLN A 109 11.92 1.53 1.24
C GLN A 109 10.64 0.96 1.89
N SER A 110 10.81 0.24 3.00
CA SER A 110 9.72 0.02 3.95
C SER A 110 9.37 1.36 4.60
N VAL A 111 8.08 1.66 4.69
CA VAL A 111 7.62 3.01 5.01
C VAL A 111 6.95 3.05 6.37
N LEU A 112 7.56 3.80 7.29
CA LEU A 112 6.97 4.11 8.60
C LEU A 112 6.15 5.40 8.56
N ALA A 113 6.64 6.39 7.80
CA ALA A 113 5.97 7.65 7.60
C ALA A 113 6.54 8.33 6.36
N ILE A 114 5.75 9.24 5.79
CA ILE A 114 6.20 10.13 4.73
C ILE A 114 5.93 11.58 5.08
N LYS A 115 6.91 12.45 4.85
CA LYS A 115 6.69 13.89 4.88
C LYS A 115 6.14 14.33 3.51
N LEU A 116 5.08 15.12 3.53
CA LEU A 116 4.53 15.79 2.36
C LEU A 116 4.79 17.29 2.49
N ASN A 117 5.46 17.87 1.51
CA ASN A 117 5.85 19.27 1.51
C ASN A 117 4.85 20.11 0.72
N GLN A 118 4.63 21.36 1.13
CA GLN A 118 3.74 22.30 0.44
C GLN A 118 4.28 22.75 -0.92
N THR A 119 5.62 22.85 -1.06
CA THR A 119 6.27 23.49 -2.21
C THR A 119 6.52 22.55 -3.38
N GLN A 120 6.43 21.23 -3.16
CA GLN A 120 6.79 20.22 -4.15
C GLN A 120 5.74 19.12 -4.20
N ILE A 121 5.31 18.77 -5.41
CA ILE A 121 4.49 17.59 -5.66
C ILE A 121 5.44 16.45 -5.96
N GLU A 122 5.40 15.40 -5.14
CA GLU A 122 6.19 14.18 -5.35
C GLU A 122 5.27 13.05 -5.82
N GLU A 123 5.66 12.42 -6.93
CA GLU A 123 5.07 11.18 -7.42
C GLU A 123 5.70 9.97 -6.73
N ARG A 124 4.86 9.03 -6.31
CA ARG A 124 5.26 7.84 -5.55
C ARG A 124 4.49 6.63 -6.03
N PHE A 125 5.20 5.56 -6.34
CA PHE A 125 4.59 4.25 -6.60
C PHE A 125 4.44 3.53 -5.27
N ILE A 126 3.21 3.30 -4.84
CA ILE A 126 2.91 2.73 -3.53
C ILE A 126 2.32 1.34 -3.72
N ARG A 127 2.95 0.37 -3.06
CA ARG A 127 2.50 -1.01 -3.06
C ARG A 127 1.55 -1.24 -1.91
N PHE A 128 0.34 -1.71 -2.19
CA PHE A 128 -0.62 -2.06 -1.15
C PHE A 128 -0.97 -3.55 -1.19
N GLN A 129 -1.15 -4.12 -0.01
CA GLN A 129 -1.54 -5.51 0.17
C GLN A 129 -2.70 -5.63 1.15
N ASP A 130 -3.51 -6.66 0.98
CA ASP A 130 -4.69 -6.93 1.82
C ASP A 130 -4.26 -7.30 3.25
N VAL A 131 -4.71 -6.49 4.21
CA VAL A 131 -4.36 -6.62 5.64
C VAL A 131 -4.88 -7.93 6.22
N ALA A 132 -6.11 -8.33 5.88
CA ALA A 132 -6.73 -9.54 6.40
C ALA A 132 -6.02 -10.79 5.85
N PHE A 133 -5.62 -10.74 4.58
CA PHE A 133 -4.82 -11.79 3.97
C PHE A 133 -3.47 -11.94 4.67
N ILE A 134 -2.70 -10.86 4.85
CA ILE A 134 -1.38 -10.91 5.51
C ILE A 134 -1.49 -11.51 6.92
N ALA A 135 -2.48 -11.04 7.70
CA ALA A 135 -2.70 -11.52 9.06
C ALA A 135 -2.96 -13.03 9.09
N SER A 136 -3.83 -13.52 8.22
CA SER A 136 -4.18 -14.95 8.13
C SER A 136 -3.02 -15.79 7.60
N LYS A 137 -2.36 -15.33 6.54
CA LYS A 137 -1.22 -16.02 5.91
C LYS A 137 -0.10 -16.28 6.92
N LYS A 138 0.17 -15.32 7.80
CA LYS A 138 1.21 -15.39 8.82
C LYS A 138 1.04 -16.61 9.74
N GLU A 139 -0.18 -17.08 9.99
CA GLU A 139 -0.43 -18.27 10.80
C GLU A 139 0.07 -19.55 10.12
N TYR A 140 -0.25 -19.70 8.83
CA TYR A 140 0.23 -20.82 8.01
C TYR A 140 1.75 -20.76 7.82
N GLU A 141 2.30 -19.58 7.52
CA GLU A 141 3.75 -19.39 7.38
C GLU A 141 4.48 -19.72 8.68
N ASN A 142 3.97 -19.28 9.83
CA ASN A 142 4.58 -19.61 11.13
C ASN A 142 4.60 -21.12 11.39
N THR A 143 3.56 -21.84 10.97
CA THR A 143 3.49 -23.30 11.10
C THR A 143 4.53 -23.98 10.21
N ALA A 144 4.63 -23.57 8.94
CA ALA A 144 5.66 -24.02 8.02
C ALA A 144 7.08 -23.73 8.54
N VAL A 145 7.33 -22.51 9.04
CA VAL A 145 8.64 -22.10 9.59
C VAL A 145 9.02 -22.93 10.82
N LYS A 146 8.08 -23.22 11.73
CA LYS A 146 8.33 -24.10 12.88
C LYS A 146 8.74 -25.50 12.44
N LYS A 147 8.08 -26.06 11.42
CA LYS A 147 8.43 -27.36 10.86
C LYS A 147 9.82 -27.35 10.22
N ILE A 148 10.15 -26.31 9.44
CA ILE A 148 11.51 -26.12 8.88
C ILE A 148 12.54 -26.11 10.01
N ALA A 149 12.31 -25.34 11.08
CA ALA A 149 13.23 -25.23 12.20
C ALA A 149 13.45 -26.59 12.89
N TYR A 150 12.37 -27.36 13.12
CA TYR A 150 12.44 -28.71 13.67
C TYR A 150 13.25 -29.66 12.77
N LEU A 151 12.94 -29.70 11.46
CA LEU A 151 13.66 -30.55 10.51
C LEU A 151 15.15 -30.21 10.41
N LYS A 152 15.49 -28.92 10.52
CA LYS A 152 16.88 -28.45 10.55
C LYS A 152 17.60 -28.89 11.82
N ALA A 153 16.96 -28.78 12.99
CA ALA A 153 17.53 -29.23 14.25
C ALA A 153 17.84 -30.75 14.25
N GLU A 154 17.00 -31.52 13.57
CA GLU A 154 17.15 -32.96 13.39
C GLU A 154 18.10 -33.36 12.25
N ASN A 155 18.69 -32.39 11.52
CA ASN A 155 19.45 -32.61 10.28
C ASN A 155 18.70 -33.40 9.19
N LYS A 156 17.35 -33.28 9.16
CA LYS A 156 16.45 -33.96 8.21
C LYS A 156 15.84 -33.01 7.17
N TYR A 157 16.24 -31.74 7.18
CA TYR A 157 15.65 -30.75 6.28
C TYR A 157 16.10 -30.95 4.84
N ASN A 158 15.15 -31.25 3.96
CA ASN A 158 15.29 -31.18 2.52
C ASN A 158 14.19 -30.27 1.96
N ALA A 159 14.55 -29.26 1.18
CA ALA A 159 13.61 -28.27 0.68
C ALA A 159 12.58 -28.87 -0.31
N GLU A 160 13.01 -29.78 -1.20
CA GLU A 160 12.12 -30.41 -2.19
C GLU A 160 11.12 -31.36 -1.52
N ASP A 161 11.55 -32.09 -0.50
CA ASP A 161 10.65 -32.96 0.29
C ASP A 161 9.68 -32.12 1.14
N PHE A 162 10.17 -31.03 1.73
CA PHE A 162 9.34 -30.13 2.54
C PHE A 162 8.21 -29.47 1.74
N LEU A 163 8.40 -29.19 0.45
CA LEU A 163 7.34 -28.65 -0.41
C LEU A 163 6.12 -29.58 -0.53
N ARG A 164 6.26 -30.87 -0.21
CA ARG A 164 5.20 -31.89 -0.27
C ARG A 164 4.56 -32.17 1.10
N GLU A 165 5.08 -31.57 2.17
CA GLU A 165 4.56 -31.74 3.52
C GLU A 165 3.19 -31.06 3.68
N GLN A 166 2.46 -31.47 4.71
CA GLN A 166 1.13 -30.95 5.01
C GLN A 166 1.14 -29.44 5.22
N GLU A 167 2.15 -28.90 5.91
CA GLU A 167 2.25 -27.47 6.22
C GLU A 167 2.32 -26.61 4.94
N MET A 168 3.03 -27.07 3.92
CA MET A 168 3.09 -26.39 2.62
C MET A 168 1.81 -26.56 1.81
N THR A 169 1.21 -27.77 1.84
CA THR A 169 -0.08 -28.04 1.20
C THR A 169 -1.18 -27.12 1.74
N GLU A 170 -1.23 -26.93 3.06
CA GLU A 170 -2.18 -26.02 3.71
C GLU A 170 -1.94 -24.57 3.31
N LEU A 171 -0.67 -24.12 3.28
CA LEU A 171 -0.31 -22.76 2.84
C LEU A 171 -0.70 -22.50 1.38
N TYR A 172 -0.47 -23.46 0.48
CA TYR A 172 -0.89 -23.34 -0.93
C TYR A 172 -2.40 -23.24 -1.06
N ASN A 173 -3.12 -24.11 -0.36
CA ASN A 173 -4.57 -24.12 -0.38
C ASN A 173 -5.14 -22.81 0.16
N PHE A 174 -4.64 -22.33 1.30
CA PHE A 174 -5.03 -21.03 1.84
C PHE A 174 -4.83 -19.91 0.81
N ASN A 175 -3.64 -19.83 0.21
CA ASN A 175 -3.35 -18.82 -0.80
C ASN A 175 -4.32 -18.95 -1.99
N LYS A 176 -4.44 -20.12 -2.62
CA LYS A 176 -5.29 -20.32 -3.81
C LYS A 176 -6.75 -19.92 -3.58
N HIS A 177 -7.30 -20.19 -2.39
CA HIS A 177 -8.69 -19.85 -2.04
C HIS A 177 -8.87 -18.38 -1.63
N SER A 178 -7.77 -17.65 -1.37
CA SER A 178 -7.81 -16.24 -0.95
C SER A 178 -7.87 -15.25 -2.12
N PHE A 179 -8.11 -15.71 -3.35
CA PHE A 179 -8.25 -14.84 -4.50
C PHE A 179 -9.44 -13.89 -4.33
N PRO A 180 -9.23 -12.56 -4.39
CA PRO A 180 -10.22 -11.59 -3.93
C PRO A 180 -11.05 -10.96 -5.07
N TRP A 181 -10.60 -11.11 -6.31
CA TRP A 181 -11.11 -10.31 -7.43
C TRP A 181 -12.40 -10.91 -7.99
N LYS A 182 -13.34 -10.04 -8.31
CA LYS A 182 -14.67 -10.35 -8.85
C LYS A 182 -14.95 -9.41 -10.02
N GLU A 183 -15.77 -9.88 -10.95
CA GLU A 183 -16.29 -9.04 -12.00
C GLU A 183 -17.25 -8.01 -11.40
N GLY A 184 -17.21 -6.78 -11.89
CA GLY A 184 -18.11 -5.71 -11.48
C GLY A 184 -17.40 -4.41 -11.14
N GLU A 185 -18.17 -3.48 -10.57
CA GLU A 185 -17.69 -2.16 -10.17
C GLU A 185 -17.05 -2.18 -8.77
N TYR A 186 -15.98 -1.39 -8.64
CA TYR A 186 -15.24 -1.17 -7.42
C TYR A 186 -15.14 0.31 -7.09
N THR A 187 -15.31 0.64 -5.81
CA THR A 187 -14.98 1.95 -5.25
C THR A 187 -13.77 1.83 -4.34
N ALA A 188 -12.69 2.52 -4.68
CA ALA A 188 -11.48 2.65 -3.90
C ALA A 188 -11.48 3.99 -3.16
N SER A 189 -11.57 3.94 -1.83
CA SER A 189 -11.43 5.10 -0.95
C SER A 189 -10.03 5.10 -0.33
N ILE A 190 -9.22 6.08 -0.70
CA ILE A 190 -7.88 6.28 -0.15
C ILE A 190 -8.01 6.99 1.20
N GLU A 191 -7.46 6.37 2.23
CA GLU A 191 -7.49 6.84 3.61
C GLU A 191 -6.06 7.20 4.02
N VAL A 192 -5.88 8.41 4.53
CA VAL A 192 -4.58 8.94 4.98
C VAL A 192 -4.68 9.17 6.48
N GLN A 193 -3.67 8.75 7.25
CA GLN A 193 -3.57 9.10 8.66
C GLN A 193 -2.37 10.00 8.91
N SER A 194 -2.55 10.96 9.82
CA SER A 194 -1.50 11.86 10.28
C SER A 194 -1.69 12.14 11.77
N PRO A 195 -0.60 12.37 12.52
CA PRO A 195 -0.69 12.92 13.87
C PRO A 195 -1.35 14.31 13.90
N GLU A 196 -1.29 15.06 12.80
CA GLU A 196 -1.89 16.39 12.67
C GLU A 196 -3.31 16.30 12.10
N LYS A 197 -4.19 17.26 12.45
CA LYS A 197 -5.51 17.36 11.82
C LYS A 197 -5.39 18.02 10.46
N PHE A 198 -6.02 17.44 9.44
CA PHE A 198 -5.99 17.94 8.07
C PHE A 198 -7.30 17.65 7.34
N ILE A 199 -7.45 18.21 6.15
CA ILE A 199 -8.55 17.93 5.22
C ILE A 199 -8.00 17.07 4.08
N LEU A 200 -8.67 15.96 3.78
CA LEU A 200 -8.34 15.11 2.64
C LEU A 200 -9.32 15.36 1.49
N ALA A 201 -8.80 15.53 0.27
CA ALA A 201 -9.60 15.78 -0.93
C ALA A 201 -9.19 14.86 -2.09
N ASP A 202 -10.10 14.66 -3.04
CA ASP A 202 -9.94 13.82 -4.24
C ASP A 202 -9.50 12.37 -3.93
N ASN A 203 -9.99 11.78 -2.84
CA ASN A 203 -9.52 10.49 -2.33
C ASN A 203 -10.35 9.26 -2.76
N ILE A 204 -11.43 9.44 -3.51
CA ILE A 204 -12.29 8.34 -3.98
C ILE A 204 -12.09 8.12 -5.49
N ARG A 205 -11.96 6.86 -5.91
CA ARG A 205 -11.89 6.45 -7.32
C ARG A 205 -12.76 5.24 -7.58
N ASN A 206 -13.29 5.14 -8.79
CA ASN A 206 -14.03 3.98 -9.26
C ASN A 206 -13.27 3.28 -10.39
N PHE A 207 -13.41 1.97 -10.49
CA PHE A 207 -12.94 1.17 -11.62
C PHE A 207 -13.78 -0.09 -11.73
N SER A 208 -13.72 -0.75 -12.89
CA SER A 208 -14.41 -2.02 -13.10
C SER A 208 -13.48 -3.11 -13.58
N LEU A 209 -13.85 -4.35 -13.30
CA LEU A 209 -13.20 -5.55 -13.80
C LEU A 209 -14.19 -6.34 -14.65
N SER A 210 -13.78 -6.67 -15.87
CA SER A 210 -14.51 -7.52 -16.79
C SER A 210 -14.29 -9.02 -16.49
N PRO A 211 -15.13 -9.93 -17.02
CA PRO A 211 -14.91 -11.36 -16.86
C PRO A 211 -13.53 -11.81 -17.35
N VAL A 212 -13.04 -11.22 -18.44
CA VAL A 212 -11.72 -11.50 -19.00
C VAL A 212 -10.61 -11.07 -18.03
N ASP A 213 -10.79 -9.96 -17.32
CA ASP A 213 -9.82 -9.53 -16.29
C ASP A 213 -9.72 -10.55 -15.16
N ILE A 214 -10.86 -11.09 -14.73
CA ILE A 214 -10.91 -12.08 -13.66
C ILE A 214 -10.32 -13.41 -14.11
N GLU A 215 -10.61 -13.85 -15.33
CA GLU A 215 -10.02 -15.05 -15.91
C GLU A 215 -8.49 -14.95 -15.94
N GLU A 216 -7.94 -13.85 -16.48
CA GLU A 216 -6.48 -13.65 -16.54
C GLU A 216 -5.84 -13.57 -15.15
N LEU A 217 -6.42 -12.81 -14.21
CA LEU A 217 -5.92 -12.76 -12.84
C LEU A 217 -5.97 -14.13 -12.14
N SER A 218 -6.98 -14.94 -12.44
CA SER A 218 -7.16 -16.25 -11.80
C SER A 218 -6.07 -17.25 -12.17
N LYS A 219 -5.45 -17.12 -13.36
CA LYS A 219 -4.30 -17.94 -13.79
C LYS A 219 -3.10 -17.84 -12.84
N ASN A 220 -3.00 -16.74 -12.08
CA ASN A 220 -1.94 -16.59 -11.07
C ASN A 220 -2.01 -17.66 -9.97
N ARG A 221 -3.17 -18.28 -9.74
CA ARG A 221 -3.31 -19.36 -8.76
C ARG A 221 -2.49 -20.59 -9.14
N ASP A 222 -2.30 -20.81 -10.44
CA ASP A 222 -1.62 -21.99 -10.98
C ASP A 222 -0.10 -21.90 -10.82
N VAL A 223 0.45 -20.68 -10.77
CA VAL A 223 1.90 -20.44 -10.64
C VAL A 223 2.36 -20.26 -9.18
N LEU A 224 1.43 -20.26 -8.21
CA LEU A 224 1.74 -20.08 -6.78
C LEU A 224 2.72 -21.11 -6.25
N GLU A 225 2.51 -22.39 -6.57
CA GLU A 225 3.38 -23.48 -6.10
C GLU A 225 4.79 -23.36 -6.70
N ALA A 226 4.88 -22.97 -7.97
CA ALA A 226 6.16 -22.71 -8.62
C ALA A 226 6.92 -21.55 -7.95
N ASP A 227 6.20 -20.53 -7.48
CA ASP A 227 6.79 -19.42 -6.71
C ASP A 227 7.34 -19.85 -5.37
N TYR A 228 6.57 -20.61 -4.59
CA TYR A 228 7.09 -21.16 -3.34
C TYR A 228 8.26 -22.11 -3.54
N LYS A 229 8.23 -22.93 -4.60
CA LYS A 229 9.38 -23.77 -4.97
C LYS A 229 10.61 -22.92 -5.24
N ARG A 230 10.48 -21.85 -6.03
CA ARG A 230 11.58 -20.91 -6.31
C ARG A 230 12.11 -20.27 -5.03
N LEU A 231 11.23 -19.86 -4.11
CA LEU A 231 11.61 -19.23 -2.84
C LEU A 231 12.40 -20.17 -1.91
N LEU A 232 12.04 -21.47 -1.88
CA LEU A 232 12.63 -22.44 -0.95
C LEU A 232 13.82 -23.22 -1.53
N VAL A 233 13.80 -23.54 -2.83
CA VAL A 233 14.81 -24.35 -3.50
C VAL A 233 15.79 -23.50 -4.32
N GLY A 234 15.39 -22.28 -4.69
CA GLY A 234 16.10 -21.43 -5.65
C GLY A 234 15.68 -21.68 -7.09
N GLN A 235 16.16 -20.82 -8.00
CA GLN A 235 15.98 -20.97 -9.45
C GLN A 235 17.16 -21.73 -10.03
N LYS A 236 16.91 -22.82 -10.77
CA LYS A 236 17.95 -23.55 -11.50
C LYS A 236 18.07 -23.02 -12.93
N GLU A 237 19.23 -23.21 -13.54
CA GLU A 237 19.47 -22.82 -14.94
C GLU A 237 18.51 -23.59 -15.86
N GLY A 238 17.72 -22.86 -16.65
CA GLY A 238 16.68 -23.42 -17.52
C GLY A 238 15.27 -23.48 -16.94
N ASP A 239 15.07 -23.17 -15.65
CA ASP A 239 13.73 -23.05 -15.08
C ASP A 239 13.00 -21.83 -15.68
N PRO A 240 11.73 -21.98 -16.11
CA PRO A 240 10.96 -20.87 -16.69
C PRO A 240 10.70 -19.80 -15.63
N ASP A 241 10.67 -18.53 -16.06
CA ASP A 241 10.30 -17.42 -15.19
C ASP A 241 8.83 -17.45 -14.78
N ILE A 242 8.57 -17.03 -13.54
CA ILE A 242 7.21 -16.90 -13.03
C ILE A 242 6.64 -15.61 -13.59
N VAL A 243 5.67 -15.77 -14.48
CA VAL A 243 4.97 -14.66 -15.11
C VAL A 243 3.63 -14.47 -14.42
N TRP A 244 3.57 -13.43 -13.58
CA TRP A 244 2.32 -12.98 -12.96
C TRP A 244 1.49 -12.19 -13.96
N GLN A 245 0.20 -12.49 -14.01
CA GLN A 245 -0.80 -11.72 -14.72
C GLN A 245 -1.21 -10.50 -13.89
N TRP A 246 -1.11 -9.33 -14.49
CA TRP A 246 -1.50 -8.05 -13.90
C TRP A 246 -2.60 -7.41 -14.74
N ARG A 247 -3.52 -6.68 -14.08
CA ARG A 247 -4.55 -5.90 -14.78
C ARG A 247 -4.47 -4.45 -14.36
N SER A 248 -4.70 -3.56 -15.32
CA SER A 248 -4.59 -2.12 -15.11
C SER A 248 -5.85 -1.38 -15.47
N PRO A 249 -6.94 -1.56 -14.71
CA PRO A 249 -8.20 -0.90 -15.02
C PRO A 249 -8.07 0.60 -14.84
N ALA A 250 -8.85 1.34 -15.64
CA ALA A 250 -8.87 2.78 -15.59
C ALA A 250 -9.54 3.26 -14.29
N LEU A 251 -8.90 4.21 -13.61
CA LEU A 251 -9.42 4.89 -12.44
C LEU A 251 -10.18 6.12 -12.87
N VAL A 252 -11.47 6.16 -12.55
CA VAL A 252 -12.37 7.28 -12.81
C VAL A 252 -12.62 8.03 -11.52
N LYS A 253 -12.63 9.37 -11.58
CA LYS A 253 -13.04 10.20 -10.44
C LYS A 253 -14.55 10.07 -10.26
N THR A 254 -14.98 9.93 -9.01
CA THR A 254 -16.38 10.09 -8.62
C THR A 254 -16.82 11.54 -8.75
#